data_AF-A0A6L2PDJ1-F1
#
_entry.id   AF-A0A6L2PDJ1-F1
#
_cell.length_a   1.000
_cell.length_b   1.000
_cell.length_c   1.000
_cell.angle_alpha   90.00
_cell.angle_beta   90.00
_cell.angle_gamma   90.00
#
_symmetry.space_group_name_H-M   'P 1'
#
loop_
_entity.id
_entity.type
_entity.pdbx_description
1 polymer ?
#
loop_
_entity_poly.entity_id
_entity_poly.type
_entity_poly.pdbx_seq_one_letter_code
_entity_poly.pdbx_strand_id
1 'polypeptide(L)'
;MDQVEEEFIEKDLLDFAQKYPGIVIYVKPRRHHSPHLVAEYLNGQRHLVNCHNHSRDEVIKWVNLLRTQSGNQIIRMRKMWHTDCPSIQGPWSPFVNRDPELNLAAFPNEDLSHPVYVPKTATEQLKEIFERQQNSASSLDEKQAE
;
A
#
# COMPACT_ATOMS: atom_id res chain seq x y z
N MET A 1 -9.04 -31.20 -37.02
CA MET A 1 -9.18 -30.13 -36.00
C MET A 1 -7.93 -30.01 -35.13
N ASP A 2 -6.90 -30.84 -35.34
CA ASP A 2 -5.64 -30.83 -34.58
C ASP A 2 -4.59 -29.84 -35.11
N GLN A 3 -4.86 -29.15 -36.22
CA GLN A 3 -3.84 -28.38 -36.95
C GLN A 3 -3.39 -27.08 -36.26
N VAL A 4 -4.24 -26.50 -35.43
CA VAL A 4 -4.06 -25.12 -34.97
C VAL A 4 -2.93 -24.98 -33.94
N GLU A 5 -2.64 -26.05 -33.20
CA GLU A 5 -1.58 -26.05 -32.19
C GLU A 5 -0.24 -26.49 -32.74
N GLU A 6 -0.26 -27.40 -33.72
CA GLU A 6 0.93 -27.75 -34.50
C GLU A 6 1.51 -26.48 -35.14
N GLU A 7 0.65 -25.58 -35.63
CA GLU A 7 1.09 -24.28 -36.17
C GLU A 7 1.87 -23.41 -35.16
N PHE A 8 1.51 -23.41 -33.88
CA PHE A 8 2.25 -22.68 -32.84
C PHE A 8 3.62 -23.32 -32.59
N ILE A 9 3.66 -24.66 -32.54
CA ILE A 9 4.90 -25.42 -32.33
C ILE A 9 5.87 -25.20 -33.49
N GLU A 10 5.38 -25.20 -34.73
CA GLU A 10 6.20 -25.05 -35.93
C GLU A 10 6.74 -23.63 -36.12
N LYS A 11 5.93 -22.60 -35.85
CA LYS A 11 6.27 -21.22 -36.20
C LYS A 11 6.82 -20.39 -35.05
N ASP A 12 6.24 -20.49 -33.85
CA ASP A 12 6.51 -19.53 -32.77
C ASP A 12 7.33 -20.12 -31.61
N LEU A 13 7.29 -21.43 -31.41
CA LEU A 13 7.90 -22.06 -30.25
C LEU A 13 9.41 -21.85 -30.18
N LEU A 14 10.09 -21.96 -31.34
CA LEU A 14 11.53 -21.80 -31.42
C LEU A 14 11.94 -20.35 -31.15
N ASP A 15 11.23 -19.39 -31.74
CA ASP A 15 11.46 -17.96 -31.53
C ASP A 15 11.21 -17.59 -30.05
N PHE A 16 10.16 -18.16 -29.44
CA PHE A 16 9.87 -17.98 -28.03
C PHE A 16 10.98 -18.54 -27.13
N ALA A 17 11.50 -19.73 -27.42
CA ALA A 17 12.59 -20.35 -26.67
C ALA A 17 13.89 -19.54 -26.77
N GLN A 18 14.21 -19.03 -27.97
CA GLN A 18 15.37 -18.16 -28.17
C GLN A 18 15.24 -16.84 -27.40
N LYS A 19 14.04 -16.27 -27.37
CA LYS A 19 13.77 -15.02 -26.64
C LYS A 19 13.84 -15.18 -25.13
N TYR A 20 13.49 -16.35 -24.59
CA TYR A 20 13.43 -16.62 -23.16
C TYR A 20 14.24 -17.87 -22.78
N PRO A 21 15.58 -17.79 -22.78
CA PRO A 21 16.45 -18.95 -22.51
C PRO A 21 16.35 -19.48 -21.07
N GLY A 22 15.77 -18.71 -20.14
CA GLY A 22 15.54 -19.15 -18.75
C GLY A 22 14.34 -20.09 -18.58
N ILE A 23 13.57 -20.35 -19.64
CA ILE A 23 12.38 -21.21 -19.60
C ILE A 23 12.70 -22.51 -20.31
N VAL A 24 12.54 -23.63 -19.62
CA VAL A 24 12.68 -24.96 -20.22
C VAL A 24 11.32 -25.40 -20.76
N ILE A 25 11.29 -25.76 -22.03
CA ILE A 25 10.06 -26.12 -22.74
C ILE A 25 10.13 -27.59 -23.12
N TYR A 26 9.10 -28.35 -22.74
CA TYR A 26 8.95 -29.75 -23.10
C TYR A 26 7.71 -29.93 -23.97
N VAL A 27 7.90 -30.49 -25.16
CA VAL A 27 6.80 -30.89 -26.05
C VAL A 27 6.60 -32.39 -25.93
N LYS A 28 5.41 -32.80 -25.48
CA LYS A 28 5.04 -34.21 -25.37
C LYS A 28 3.82 -34.50 -26.26
N PRO A 29 4.02 -35.02 -27.48
CA PRO A 29 2.91 -35.44 -28.31
C PRO A 29 2.18 -36.62 -27.65
N ARG A 30 0.85 -36.52 -27.52
CA ARG A 30 0.00 -37.59 -26.98
C ARG A 30 -1.17 -37.82 -27.92
N ARG A 31 -1.42 -39.08 -28.26
CA ARG A 31 -2.57 -39.47 -29.08
C ARG A 31 -3.84 -39.47 -28.24
N HIS A 32 -4.96 -39.06 -28.84
CA HIS A 32 -6.30 -39.05 -28.21
C HIS A 32 -6.39 -38.27 -26.89
N HIS A 33 -5.56 -37.25 -26.71
CA HIS A 33 -5.55 -36.43 -25.51
C HIS A 33 -5.80 -34.97 -25.88
N SER A 34 -6.69 -34.29 -25.15
CA SER A 34 -6.88 -32.86 -25.36
C SER A 34 -5.59 -32.10 -25.02
N PRO A 35 -5.17 -31.20 -25.88
CA PRO A 35 -3.96 -30.44 -25.67
C PRO A 35 -4.10 -29.46 -24.52
N HIS A 36 -3.02 -29.31 -23.77
CA HIS A 36 -2.98 -28.46 -22.59
C HIS A 36 -1.56 -27.95 -22.37
N LEU A 37 -1.47 -26.71 -21.92
CA LEU A 37 -0.23 -26.11 -21.46
C LEU A 37 -0.11 -26.33 -19.96
N VAL A 38 1.09 -26.72 -19.53
CA VAL A 38 1.44 -26.86 -18.11
C VAL A 38 2.62 -25.95 -17.85
N ALA A 39 2.41 -24.93 -17.02
CA ALA A 39 3.47 -24.07 -16.51
C ALA A 39 3.83 -24.49 -15.09
N GLU A 40 5.11 -24.77 -14.85
CA GLU A 40 5.65 -25.05 -13.53
C GLU A 40 6.54 -23.88 -13.13
N TYR A 41 6.30 -23.34 -11.94
CA TYR A 41 6.98 -22.15 -11.43
C TYR A 41 8.02 -22.53 -10.37
N LEU A 42 8.95 -21.63 -10.11
CA LEU A 42 10.03 -21.85 -9.13
C LEU A 42 9.53 -22.09 -7.69
N ASN A 43 8.34 -21.59 -7.37
CA ASN A 43 7.68 -21.83 -6.08
C ASN A 43 7.04 -23.23 -5.97
N GLY A 44 7.14 -24.07 -7.00
CA GLY A 44 6.55 -25.41 -7.07
C GLY A 44 5.08 -25.44 -7.49
N GLN A 45 4.45 -24.29 -7.73
CA GLN A 45 3.07 -24.25 -8.23
C GLN A 45 3.01 -24.63 -9.70
N ARG A 46 1.87 -25.20 -10.09
CA ARG A 46 1.60 -25.65 -11.46
C ARG A 46 0.28 -25.05 -11.94
N HIS A 47 0.30 -24.43 -13.11
CA HIS A 47 -0.88 -23.92 -13.77
C HIS A 47 -1.15 -24.71 -15.05
N LEU A 48 -2.37 -25.25 -15.16
CA LEU A 48 -2.83 -25.98 -16.34
C LEU A 48 -3.84 -25.11 -17.10
N VAL A 49 -3.62 -24.96 -18.39
CA VAL A 49 -4.53 -24.28 -19.32
C VAL A 49 -4.91 -25.28 -20.40
N ASN A 50 -6.21 -25.53 -20.57
CA ASN A 50 -6.70 -26.35 -21.68
C ASN A 50 -6.60 -25.53 -22.97
N CYS A 51 -6.02 -26.11 -24.02
CA CYS A 51 -5.85 -25.45 -25.32
C CYS A 51 -6.79 -25.97 -26.41
N HIS A 52 -7.73 -26.84 -26.04
CA HIS A 52 -8.68 -27.39 -26.99
C HIS A 52 -9.48 -26.30 -27.72
N ASN A 53 -9.41 -26.33 -29.07
CA ASN A 53 -10.07 -25.38 -29.96
C ASN A 53 -9.61 -23.92 -29.81
N HIS A 54 -8.41 -23.67 -29.27
CA HIS A 54 -7.80 -22.35 -29.30
C HIS A 54 -7.11 -22.05 -30.63
N SER A 55 -7.20 -20.80 -31.07
CA SER A 55 -6.42 -20.30 -32.20
C SER A 55 -4.94 -20.15 -31.83
N ARG A 56 -4.04 -20.16 -32.82
CA ARG A 56 -2.62 -19.87 -32.63
C ARG A 56 -2.39 -18.60 -31.81
N ASP A 57 -3.10 -17.52 -32.14
CA ASP A 57 -2.99 -16.23 -31.44
C ASP A 57 -3.47 -16.30 -29.98
N GLU A 58 -4.49 -17.11 -29.70
CA GLU A 58 -4.95 -17.36 -28.33
C GLU A 58 -3.92 -18.15 -27.53
N VAL A 59 -3.30 -19.19 -28.13
CA VAL A 59 -2.22 -19.94 -27.50
C VAL A 59 -1.05 -19.02 -27.17
N ILE A 60 -0.66 -18.13 -28.08
CA ILE A 60 0.39 -17.12 -27.84
C ILE A 60 0.02 -16.22 -26.65
N LYS A 61 -1.23 -15.77 -26.56
CA LYS A 61 -1.70 -14.95 -25.42
C LYS A 61 -1.60 -15.73 -24.10
N TRP A 62 -2.02 -16.99 -24.09
CA TRP A 62 -1.92 -17.85 -22.92
C TRP A 62 -0.48 -18.11 -22.48
N VAL A 63 0.42 -18.42 -23.42
CA VAL A 63 1.85 -18.60 -23.13
C VAL A 63 2.46 -17.31 -22.56
N ASN A 64 2.14 -16.16 -23.14
CA ASN A 64 2.60 -14.87 -22.61
C ASN A 64 2.06 -14.56 -21.21
N LEU A 65 0.80 -14.92 -20.94
CA LEU A 65 0.19 -14.80 -19.63
C LEU A 65 0.90 -15.69 -18.61
N LEU A 66 1.09 -16.97 -18.91
CA LEU A 66 1.79 -17.92 -18.03
C LEU A 66 3.23 -17.46 -17.75
N ARG A 67 3.93 -16.92 -18.76
CA ARG A 67 5.27 -16.36 -18.56
C ARG A 67 5.29 -15.17 -17.58
N THR A 68 4.28 -14.30 -17.65
CA THR A 68 4.27 -13.02 -16.93
C THR A 68 3.75 -13.18 -15.50
N GLN A 69 3.09 -14.30 -15.20
CA GLN A 69 2.63 -14.63 -13.86
C GLN A 69 3.80 -14.99 -12.92
N SER A 70 3.65 -14.67 -11.64
CA SER A 70 4.61 -15.08 -10.61
C SER A 70 4.46 -16.53 -10.16
N GLY A 71 3.38 -17.20 -10.57
CA GLY A 71 2.99 -18.51 -10.08
C GLY A 71 2.39 -18.50 -8.68
N ASN A 72 2.09 -17.33 -8.10
CA ASN A 72 1.33 -17.28 -6.85
C ASN A 72 -0.16 -17.57 -7.10
N GLN A 73 -0.83 -18.15 -6.11
CA GLN A 73 -2.23 -18.51 -6.23
C GLN A 73 -3.09 -17.29 -6.56
N ILE A 74 -3.93 -17.42 -7.60
CA ILE A 74 -4.84 -16.36 -8.02
C ILE A 74 -6.04 -16.34 -7.07
N ILE A 75 -5.91 -15.52 -6.02
CA ILE A 75 -6.97 -15.28 -5.02
C ILE A 75 -7.32 -13.80 -4.99
N ARG A 76 -8.49 -13.48 -4.42
CA ARG A 76 -8.89 -12.10 -4.23
C ARG A 76 -7.95 -11.40 -3.23
N MET A 77 -7.16 -10.45 -3.72
CA MET A 77 -6.33 -9.60 -2.87
C MET A 77 -7.20 -8.67 -2.01
N ARG A 78 -6.84 -8.50 -0.73
CA ARG A 78 -7.51 -7.54 0.17
C ARG A 78 -7.00 -6.11 -0.02
N LYS A 79 -5.70 -5.96 -0.27
CA LYS A 79 -5.03 -4.68 -0.52
C LYS A 79 -4.20 -4.83 -1.81
N MET A 80 -4.23 -3.82 -2.68
CA MET A 80 -3.43 -3.82 -3.92
C MET A 80 -1.98 -3.35 -3.71
N TRP A 81 -1.60 -3.07 -2.47
CA TRP A 81 -0.25 -2.66 -2.10
C TRP A 81 0.18 -3.41 -0.84
N HIS A 82 1.48 -3.62 -0.73
CA HIS A 82 2.12 -4.26 0.41
C HIS A 82 3.46 -3.57 0.66
N THR A 83 3.76 -3.34 1.93
CA THR A 83 5.05 -2.85 2.41
C THR A 83 5.30 -3.48 3.77
N ASP A 84 6.51 -3.97 3.99
CA ASP A 84 6.95 -4.47 5.30
C ASP A 84 7.23 -3.32 6.27
N CYS A 85 7.50 -2.12 5.74
CA CYS A 85 7.81 -0.92 6.51
C CYS A 85 6.81 0.21 6.18
N PRO A 86 5.64 0.25 6.84
CA PRO A 86 4.59 1.22 6.51
C PRO A 86 4.83 2.64 7.03
N SER A 87 5.61 2.82 8.10
CA SER A 87 5.94 4.13 8.67
C SER A 87 7.45 4.30 8.82
N ILE A 88 7.94 5.51 8.54
CA ILE A 88 9.36 5.88 8.64
C ILE A 88 9.69 6.43 10.04
N GLN A 89 8.81 7.27 10.60
CA GLN A 89 9.03 7.92 11.89
C GLN A 89 8.50 7.09 13.08
N GLY A 90 7.71 6.06 12.79
CA GLY A 90 7.04 5.22 13.78
C GLY A 90 5.52 5.19 13.58
N PRO A 91 4.85 4.08 13.89
CA PRO A 91 3.39 4.04 13.86
C PRO A 91 2.83 4.91 14.99
N TRP A 92 1.66 5.49 14.75
CA TRP A 92 0.95 6.22 15.80
C TRP A 92 0.65 5.29 16.99
N SER A 93 0.87 5.79 18.20
CA SER A 93 0.40 5.18 19.43
C SER A 93 -0.35 6.22 20.28
N PRO A 94 -1.23 5.80 21.20
CA PRO A 94 -1.97 6.74 22.06
C PRO A 94 -1.09 7.67 22.90
N PHE A 95 0.19 7.33 23.09
CA PHE A 95 1.15 8.12 23.89
C PHE A 95 1.97 9.11 23.06
N VAL A 96 1.90 9.08 21.72
CA VAL A 96 2.72 9.95 20.85
C VAL A 96 2.46 11.42 21.13
N ASN A 97 1.19 11.80 21.36
CA ASN A 97 0.78 13.17 21.63
C ASN A 97 0.34 13.38 23.09
N ARG A 98 0.75 12.50 24.00
CA ARG A 98 0.47 12.69 25.44
C ARG A 98 1.56 13.56 26.05
N ASP A 99 1.16 14.39 27.00
CA ASP A 99 2.09 15.19 27.78
C ASP A 99 3.02 14.28 28.59
N PRO A 100 4.35 14.39 28.44
CA PRO A 100 5.30 13.60 29.21
C PRO A 100 5.20 13.84 30.72
N GLU A 101 4.68 14.98 31.16
CA GLU A 101 4.52 15.31 32.59
C GLU A 101 3.63 14.31 33.32
N LEU A 102 2.63 13.74 32.63
CA LEU A 102 1.74 12.72 33.19
C LEU A 102 2.47 11.46 33.65
N ASN A 103 3.65 11.16 33.09
CA ASN A 103 4.41 9.97 33.46
C ASN A 103 5.20 10.15 34.75
N LEU A 104 5.53 11.40 35.12
CA LEU A 104 6.29 11.74 36.32
C LEU A 104 5.40 12.13 37.50
N ALA A 105 4.12 12.44 37.23
CA ALA A 105 3.18 12.89 38.25
C ALA A 105 2.91 11.79 39.30
N ALA A 106 3.14 12.13 40.57
CA ALA A 106 2.61 11.37 41.69
C ALA A 106 1.18 11.84 41.98
N PHE A 107 0.24 10.90 42.00
CA PHE A 107 -1.16 11.20 42.30
C PHE A 107 -1.43 11.13 43.81
N PRO A 108 -2.29 11.99 44.36
CA PRO A 108 -3.08 13.04 43.69
C PRO A 108 -2.28 14.32 43.38
N ASN A 109 -2.42 14.85 42.17
CA ASN A 109 -1.78 16.11 41.75
C ASN A 109 -2.85 17.20 41.57
N GLU A 110 -2.70 18.32 42.28
CA GLU A 110 -3.64 19.45 42.25
C GLU A 110 -3.67 20.14 40.88
N ASP A 111 -2.52 20.31 40.23
CA ASP A 111 -2.44 20.99 38.92
C ASP A 111 -3.22 20.23 37.83
N LEU A 112 -3.08 18.90 37.83
CA LEU A 112 -3.80 18.01 36.92
C LEU A 112 -5.28 17.81 37.30
N SER A 113 -5.66 18.20 38.51
CA SER A 113 -7.06 18.14 38.96
C SER A 113 -7.90 19.29 38.40
N HIS A 114 -7.26 20.40 38.02
CA HIS A 114 -7.94 21.54 37.46
C HIS A 114 -8.47 21.25 36.05
N PRO A 115 -9.67 21.74 35.68
CA PRO A 115 -10.18 21.59 34.33
C PRO A 115 -9.27 22.29 33.31
N VAL A 116 -8.98 21.61 32.20
CA VAL A 116 -8.12 22.15 31.11
C VAL A 116 -8.65 23.48 30.56
N TYR A 117 -9.97 23.69 30.61
CA TYR A 117 -10.60 24.93 30.20
C TYR A 117 -11.52 25.45 31.31
N VAL A 118 -11.07 26.52 31.97
CA VAL A 118 -11.91 27.33 32.85
C VAL A 118 -12.19 28.64 32.12
N PRO A 119 -13.45 28.99 31.85
CA PRO A 119 -13.76 30.27 31.22
C PRO A 119 -13.32 31.41 32.15
N LYS A 120 -12.76 32.48 31.57
CA LYS A 120 -12.36 33.68 32.32
C LYS A 120 -13.55 34.21 33.10
N THR A 121 -13.34 34.48 34.39
CA THR A 121 -14.36 35.08 35.23
C THR A 121 -14.66 36.51 34.78
N ALA A 122 -15.86 37.02 35.06
CA ALA A 122 -16.22 38.40 34.71
C ALA A 122 -15.24 39.43 35.31
N THR A 123 -14.70 39.15 36.50
CA THR A 123 -13.70 40.00 37.16
C THR A 123 -12.35 39.98 36.45
N GLU A 124 -11.89 38.82 35.99
CA GLU A 124 -10.65 38.70 35.21
C GLU A 124 -10.77 39.41 33.87
N GLN A 125 -11.93 39.27 33.21
CA GLN A 125 -12.22 39.99 31.97
C GLN A 125 -12.18 41.52 32.18
N LEU A 126 -12.75 42.03 33.27
CA LEU A 126 -12.69 43.46 33.60
C LEU A 126 -11.27 43.94 33.87
N LYS A 127 -10.45 43.15 34.58
CA LYS A 127 -9.02 43.46 34.80
C LYS A 127 -8.25 43.51 33.49
N GLU A 128 -8.45 42.54 32.61
CA GLU A 128 -7.81 42.50 31.29
C GLU A 128 -8.23 43.70 30.43
N ILE A 129 -9.53 44.08 30.47
CA ILE A 129 -10.02 45.30 29.79
C ILE A 129 -9.34 46.55 30.35
N PHE A 130 -9.18 46.65 31.68
CA PHE A 130 -8.54 47.79 32.33
C PHE A 130 -7.04 47.89 32.01
N GLU A 131 -6.31 46.79 32.10
CA GLU A 131 -4.89 46.73 31.72
C GLU A 131 -4.69 47.11 30.26
N ARG A 132 -5.58 46.62 29.38
CA ARG A 132 -5.56 46.99 27.96
C ARG A 132 -5.79 48.49 27.74
N GLN A 133 -6.67 49.12 28.53
CA GLN A 133 -6.89 50.57 28.49
C GLN A 133 -5.65 51.35 28.95
N GLN A 134 -5.01 50.96 30.05
CA GLN A 134 -3.79 51.62 30.54
C GLN A 134 -2.63 51.52 29.54
N ASN A 135 -2.44 50.35 28.94
CA ASN A 135 -1.43 50.13 27.90
C ASN A 135 -1.73 50.97 26.63
N SER A 136 -3.02 51.15 26.30
CA SER A 136 -3.42 52.03 25.19
C SER A 136 -3.22 53.52 25.50
N ALA A 137 -3.46 53.96 26.73
CA ALA A 137 -3.27 55.36 27.13
C ALA A 137 -1.78 55.73 27.20
N SER A 138 -0.95 54.89 27.81
CA SER A 138 0.51 55.08 27.86
C SER A 138 1.14 55.14 26.46
N SER A 139 0.72 54.27 25.53
CA SER A 139 1.21 54.30 24.15
C SER A 139 0.73 55.50 23.30
N LEU A 140 -0.32 56.21 23.73
CA LEU A 140 -0.76 57.46 23.09
C LEU A 140 0.03 58.66 23.62
N ASP A 141 0.32 58.69 24.91
CA ASP A 141 1.14 59.74 25.54
C ASP A 141 2.58 59.72 24.98
N GLU A 142 3.15 58.53 24.73
CA GLU A 142 4.46 58.38 24.10
C GLU A 142 4.49 58.93 22.66
N LYS A 143 3.39 58.81 21.90
CA LYS A 143 3.28 59.34 20.52
C LYS A 143 3.01 60.84 20.44
N GLN A 144 2.54 61.46 21.51
CA GLN A 144 2.33 62.91 21.59
C GLN A 144 3.58 63.67 22.05
N ALA A 145 4.55 62.95 22.63
CA ALA A 145 5.84 63.48 23.08
C ALA A 145 6.93 63.50 21.99
N GLU A 146 6.63 62.97 20.79
CA GLU A 146 7.48 62.96 19.59
C GLU A 146 7.00 64.00 18.57
#